data_AF-A0A6N6LMX2-F1
#
_entry.id   AF-A0A6N6LMX2-F1
#
_cell.length_a   1.000
_cell.length_b   1.000
_cell.length_c   1.000
_cell.angle_alpha   90.00
_cell.angle_beta   90.00
_cell.angle_gamma   90.00
#
_symmetry.space_group_name_H-M   'P 1'
#
loop_
_entity.id
_entity.type
_entity.pdbx_description
1 polymer ?
#
loop_
_entity_poly.entity_id
_entity_poly.type
_entity_poly.pdbx_seq_one_letter_code
_entity_poly.pdbx_strand_id
1 'polypeptide(L)'
;MSFDSIIAHMNAHHHDSLIDLCKKFGGVKDPKNPKLIGVDFNGLDIIYNENEKLRVEFPKSTNEEGLKDTIIELCKNAKEVKDLSHIKQEYIDFMRSFNSLCLASLSQKGEVICTYAPCVNTEFGTFIYISEVSEHFTSLKMNSNNIEVMFLEDESKAASVILRKRLRFKSNVEFIERGEFFDKIYDEFERQTGGGGGIKTIRTMLDFHLIKINFGKGRFVKGFGQAYDIEENGDIKHITMGGNPHKFPHKK
;
A
#
# COMPACT_ATOMS: atom_id res chain seq x y z
N MET A 1 22.85 17.32 14.55
CA MET A 1 24.04 16.60 14.02
C MET A 1 24.34 17.21 12.66
N SER A 2 25.57 17.63 12.36
CA SER A 2 25.84 18.31 11.08
C SER A 2 25.77 17.34 9.89
N PHE A 3 25.43 17.86 8.71
CA PHE A 3 25.44 17.07 7.47
C PHE A 3 26.83 16.48 7.20
N ASP A 4 27.91 17.23 7.45
CA ASP A 4 29.28 16.73 7.30
C ASP A 4 29.58 15.53 8.20
N SER A 5 29.06 15.53 9.44
CA SER A 5 29.20 14.40 10.35
C SER A 5 28.47 13.16 9.83
N ILE A 6 27.29 13.33 9.21
CA ILE A 6 26.53 12.23 8.61
C ILE A 6 27.29 11.68 7.40
N ILE A 7 27.79 12.56 6.53
CA ILE A 7 28.57 12.19 5.35
C ILE A 7 29.81 11.38 5.75
N ALA A 8 30.58 11.87 6.72
CA ALA A 8 31.77 11.17 7.21
C ALA A 8 31.42 9.79 7.79
N HIS A 9 30.37 9.70 8.61
CA HIS A 9 29.94 8.44 9.23
C HIS A 9 29.45 7.42 8.20
N MET A 10 28.60 7.84 7.25
CA MET A 10 28.08 6.98 6.18
C MET A 10 29.20 6.42 5.30
N ASN A 11 30.15 7.27 4.91
CA ASN A 11 31.28 6.85 4.08
C ASN A 11 32.26 5.94 4.84
N ALA A 12 32.39 6.09 6.15
CA ALA A 12 33.29 5.26 6.96
C ALA A 12 32.69 3.89 7.34
N HIS A 13 31.38 3.79 7.53
CA HIS A 13 30.77 2.62 8.17
C HIS A 13 29.60 1.97 7.41
N HIS A 14 29.02 2.63 6.40
CA HIS A 14 27.80 2.17 5.73
C HIS A 14 27.96 2.04 4.21
N HIS A 15 29.16 1.67 3.76
CA HIS A 15 29.46 1.51 2.33
C HIS A 15 28.49 0.55 1.62
N ASP A 16 28.18 -0.60 2.24
CA ASP A 16 27.22 -1.57 1.71
C ASP A 16 25.82 -0.97 1.52
N SER A 17 25.40 -0.08 2.43
CA SER A 17 24.10 0.58 2.30
C SER A 17 24.08 1.56 1.13
N LEU A 18 25.21 2.22 0.82
CA LEU A 18 25.32 3.07 -0.36
C LEU A 18 25.27 2.24 -1.66
N ILE A 19 25.86 1.04 -1.67
CA ILE A 19 25.75 0.08 -2.78
C ILE A 19 24.27 -0.30 -2.99
N ASP A 20 23.57 -0.67 -1.92
CA ASP A 20 22.15 -1.06 -1.97
C ASP A 20 21.26 0.08 -2.48
N LEU A 21 21.52 1.32 -2.05
CA LEU A 21 20.80 2.51 -2.54
C LEU A 21 21.04 2.73 -4.04
N CYS A 22 22.28 2.61 -4.51
CA CYS A 22 22.61 2.72 -5.94
C CYS A 22 21.93 1.63 -6.77
N LYS A 23 21.90 0.39 -6.27
CA LYS A 23 21.20 -0.73 -6.93
C LYS A 23 19.70 -0.48 -7.01
N LYS A 24 19.07 -0.17 -5.88
CA LYS A 24 17.62 -0.06 -5.78
C LYS A 24 17.06 1.18 -6.46
N PHE A 25 17.60 2.36 -6.16
CA PHE A 25 17.05 3.63 -6.65
C PHE A 25 17.69 4.03 -7.97
N GLY A 26 19.00 3.75 -8.14
CA GLY A 26 19.71 4.05 -9.37
C GLY A 26 19.52 3.01 -10.48
N GLY A 27 19.05 1.79 -10.17
CA GLY A 27 18.98 0.70 -11.14
C GLY A 27 20.35 0.19 -11.62
N VAL A 28 21.41 0.46 -10.85
CA VAL A 28 22.79 0.13 -11.22
C VAL A 28 23.13 -1.29 -10.77
N LYS A 29 23.52 -2.19 -11.67
CA LYS A 29 23.79 -3.60 -11.30
C LYS A 29 24.99 -3.76 -10.36
N ASP A 30 26.09 -3.09 -10.66
CA ASP A 30 27.36 -3.19 -9.93
C ASP A 30 27.99 -1.79 -9.74
N PRO A 31 27.47 -0.99 -8.79
CA PRO A 31 28.00 0.35 -8.52
C PRO A 31 29.38 0.25 -7.84
N LYS A 32 30.39 0.90 -8.43
CA LYS A 32 31.76 0.90 -7.89
C LYS A 32 32.02 2.14 -7.05
N ASN A 33 32.64 1.94 -5.89
CA ASN A 33 33.11 2.98 -4.97
C ASN A 33 32.06 4.07 -4.66
N PRO A 34 30.80 3.74 -4.30
CA PRO A 34 29.82 4.76 -3.96
C PRO A 34 30.27 5.58 -2.75
N LYS A 35 30.09 6.90 -2.83
CA LYS A 35 30.34 7.85 -1.75
C LYS A 35 29.18 8.83 -1.63
N LEU A 36 28.76 9.06 -0.40
CA LEU A 36 27.83 10.13 -0.07
C LEU A 36 28.58 11.46 -0.16
N ILE A 37 28.08 12.41 -0.96
CA ILE A 37 28.68 13.72 -1.19
C ILE A 37 27.77 14.88 -0.77
N GLY A 38 26.49 14.62 -0.54
CA GLY A 38 25.52 15.62 -0.11
C GLY A 38 24.39 15.00 0.69
N VAL A 39 23.89 15.76 1.66
CA VAL A 39 22.72 15.43 2.48
C VAL A 39 21.94 16.73 2.68
N ASP A 40 20.62 16.66 2.52
CA ASP A 40 19.70 17.70 2.94
C ASP A 40 18.43 17.08 3.54
N PHE A 41 17.44 17.90 3.87
CA PHE A 41 16.19 17.43 4.49
C PHE A 41 15.23 16.69 3.53
N ASN A 42 15.61 16.56 2.25
CA ASN A 42 14.82 15.89 1.22
C ASN A 42 15.52 14.67 0.63
N GLY A 43 16.81 14.43 0.92
CA GLY A 43 17.49 13.25 0.40
C GLY A 43 19.01 13.24 0.50
N LEU A 44 19.58 12.34 -0.30
CA LEU A 44 21.01 12.00 -0.34
C LEU A 44 21.55 12.13 -1.76
N ASP A 45 22.74 12.71 -1.90
CA ASP A 45 23.49 12.77 -3.15
C ASP A 45 24.69 11.82 -3.10
N ILE A 46 24.66 10.81 -3.96
CA ILE A 46 25.67 9.76 -4.03
C ILE A 46 26.43 9.86 -5.35
N ILE A 47 27.76 9.80 -5.29
CA ILE A 47 28.62 9.62 -6.47
C ILE A 47 29.09 8.17 -6.52
N TYR A 48 29.12 7.58 -7.71
CA TYR A 48 29.60 6.20 -7.95
C TYR A 48 30.24 6.11 -9.34
N ASN A 49 30.96 5.03 -9.64
CA ASN A 49 31.66 4.85 -10.92
C ASN A 49 32.49 6.09 -11.32
N GLU A 50 33.24 6.62 -10.35
CA GLU A 50 34.04 7.86 -10.44
C GLU A 50 33.22 9.15 -10.53
N ASN A 51 32.32 9.30 -11.50
CA ASN A 51 31.64 10.57 -11.80
C ASN A 51 30.11 10.48 -11.99
N GLU A 52 29.51 9.30 -11.90
CA GLU A 52 28.05 9.17 -11.99
C GLU A 52 27.39 9.67 -10.71
N LYS A 53 26.31 10.44 -10.85
CA LYS A 53 25.56 11.03 -9.73
C LYS A 53 24.19 10.38 -9.60
N LEU A 54 23.79 10.11 -8.36
CA LEU A 54 22.48 9.63 -8.00
C LEU A 54 21.93 10.47 -6.84
N ARG A 55 20.79 11.11 -7.08
CA ARG A 55 19.95 11.67 -6.02
C ARG A 55 18.97 10.60 -5.54
N VAL A 56 18.93 10.35 -4.24
CA VAL A 56 17.93 9.49 -3.60
C VAL A 56 17.08 10.35 -2.67
N GLU A 57 15.82 10.55 -3.05
CA GLU A 57 14.88 11.35 -2.25
C GLU A 57 14.28 10.54 -1.10
N PHE A 58 14.02 11.22 0.01
CA PHE A 58 13.24 10.65 1.10
C PHE A 58 11.76 10.57 0.73
N PRO A 59 11.03 9.53 1.19
CA PRO A 59 9.59 9.43 0.96
C PRO A 59 8.78 10.65 1.44
N LYS A 60 9.29 11.31 2.49
CA LYS A 60 8.76 12.53 3.11
C LYS A 60 9.94 13.40 3.56
N SER A 61 9.84 14.71 3.33
CA SER A 61 10.81 15.67 3.86
C SER A 61 10.89 15.58 5.38
N THR A 62 12.09 15.77 5.92
CA THR A 62 12.37 15.65 7.35
C THR A 62 12.94 16.94 7.92
N ASN A 63 13.36 16.93 9.18
CA ASN A 63 14.02 18.06 9.87
C ASN A 63 15.29 17.56 10.56
N GLU A 64 15.97 18.41 11.34
CA GLU A 64 17.22 18.02 11.99
C GLU A 64 17.06 16.83 12.95
N GLU A 65 15.95 16.76 13.68
CA GLU A 65 15.67 15.70 14.65
C GLU A 65 15.40 14.36 13.95
N GLY A 66 14.62 14.39 12.87
CA GLY A 66 14.19 13.18 12.14
C GLY A 66 15.20 12.66 11.11
N LEU A 67 16.18 13.47 10.69
CA LEU A 67 17.07 13.15 9.56
C LEU A 67 17.79 11.81 9.72
N LYS A 68 18.34 11.55 10.90
CA LYS A 68 19.08 10.31 11.18
C LYS A 68 18.19 9.09 10.98
N ASP A 69 16.99 9.11 11.54
CA ASP A 69 16.07 7.99 11.47
C ASP A 69 15.53 7.78 10.06
N THR A 70 15.26 8.86 9.32
CA THR A 70 14.88 8.81 7.90
C THR A 70 15.96 8.15 7.04
N ILE A 71 17.24 8.48 7.26
CA ILE A 71 18.36 7.85 6.53
C ILE A 71 18.47 6.37 6.88
N ILE A 72 18.38 6.01 8.15
CA ILE A 72 18.44 4.61 8.61
C ILE A 72 17.30 3.80 7.97
N GLU A 73 16.09 4.36 7.97
CA GLU A 73 14.92 3.73 7.36
C GLU A 73 15.09 3.57 5.85
N LEU A 74 15.59 4.60 5.15
CA LEU A 74 15.88 4.54 3.72
C LEU A 74 16.89 3.43 3.40
N CYS A 75 17.99 3.33 4.16
CA CYS A 75 18.99 2.27 4.00
C CYS A 75 18.42 0.88 4.28
N LYS A 76 17.61 0.73 5.34
CA LYS A 76 16.92 -0.55 5.63
C LYS A 76 15.98 -0.95 4.49
N ASN A 77 15.24 0.01 3.95
CA ASN A 77 14.34 -0.22 2.82
C ASN A 77 15.09 -0.52 1.52
N ALA A 78 16.34 -0.09 1.37
CA ALA A 78 17.17 -0.37 0.21
C ALA A 78 17.62 -1.84 0.12
N LYS A 79 17.77 -2.49 1.27
CA LYS A 79 18.22 -3.89 1.37
C LYS A 79 17.25 -4.82 0.66
N GLU A 80 17.81 -5.89 0.12
CA GLU A 80 17.06 -6.99 -0.47
C GLU A 80 16.16 -7.66 0.60
N VAL A 81 14.88 -7.84 0.26
CA VAL A 81 13.90 -8.45 1.16
C VAL A 81 13.98 -9.96 1.03
N LYS A 82 14.64 -10.61 2.00
CA LYS A 82 14.82 -12.08 2.01
C LYS A 82 13.67 -12.84 2.67
N ASP A 83 12.93 -12.20 3.56
CA ASP A 83 11.81 -12.77 4.28
C ASP A 83 10.54 -11.96 4.01
N LEU A 84 9.51 -12.58 3.45
CA LEU A 84 8.24 -11.95 3.11
C LEU A 84 7.13 -12.23 4.14
N SER A 85 7.41 -12.99 5.20
CA SER A 85 6.43 -13.34 6.24
C SER A 85 5.85 -12.09 6.91
N HIS A 86 6.71 -11.11 7.21
CA HIS A 86 6.29 -9.84 7.81
C HIS A 86 5.40 -9.00 6.89
N ILE A 87 5.57 -9.10 5.56
CA ILE A 87 4.74 -8.38 4.59
C ILE A 87 3.30 -8.89 4.65
N LYS A 88 3.11 -10.19 4.91
CA LYS A 88 1.78 -10.78 5.06
C LYS A 88 1.03 -10.15 6.23
N GLN A 89 1.69 -10.09 7.39
CA GLN A 89 1.08 -9.50 8.57
C GLN A 89 0.81 -8.00 8.36
N GLU A 90 1.75 -7.27 7.74
CA GLU A 90 1.60 -5.84 7.51
C GLU A 90 0.40 -5.50 6.62
N TYR A 91 0.15 -6.23 5.51
CA TYR A 91 -1.01 -5.93 4.68
C TYR A 91 -2.32 -6.32 5.38
N ILE A 92 -2.33 -7.37 6.21
CA ILE A 92 -3.49 -7.76 7.01
C ILE A 92 -3.83 -6.67 8.02
N ASP A 93 -2.82 -6.14 8.72
CA ASP A 93 -3.00 -5.06 9.69
C ASP A 93 -3.45 -3.76 9.01
N PHE A 94 -2.85 -3.45 7.85
CA PHE A 94 -3.28 -2.34 7.02
C PHE A 94 -4.76 -2.47 6.63
N MET A 95 -5.18 -3.62 6.11
CA MET A 95 -6.58 -3.90 5.76
C MET A 95 -7.52 -3.73 6.95
N ARG A 96 -7.14 -4.24 8.13
CA ARG A 96 -7.92 -4.16 9.37
C ARG A 96 -8.04 -2.75 9.94
N SER A 97 -7.17 -1.83 9.54
CA SER A 97 -7.22 -0.43 9.97
C SER A 97 -8.34 0.38 9.31
N PHE A 98 -9.07 -0.19 8.34
CA PHE A 98 -10.13 0.49 7.60
C PHE A 98 -11.52 -0.05 7.94
N ASN A 99 -12.48 0.88 7.97
CA ASN A 99 -13.92 0.59 7.98
C ASN A 99 -14.63 1.07 6.70
N SER A 100 -13.86 1.33 5.64
CA SER A 100 -14.36 1.59 4.29
C SER A 100 -13.29 1.23 3.25
N LEU A 101 -13.71 0.91 2.04
CA LEU A 101 -12.81 0.62 0.91
C LEU A 101 -13.34 1.23 -0.39
N CYS A 102 -12.44 1.43 -1.35
CA CYS A 102 -12.80 1.85 -2.71
C CYS A 102 -13.15 0.62 -3.56
N LEU A 103 -14.07 0.80 -4.50
CA LEU A 103 -14.59 -0.22 -5.40
C LEU A 103 -14.46 0.23 -6.85
N ALA A 104 -13.92 -0.65 -7.68
CA ALA A 104 -14.09 -0.60 -9.13
C ALA A 104 -15.00 -1.75 -9.56
N SER A 105 -16.10 -1.42 -10.23
CA SER A 105 -17.07 -2.39 -10.74
C SER A 105 -17.52 -2.01 -12.16
N LEU A 106 -18.34 -2.86 -12.78
CA LEU A 106 -18.77 -2.71 -14.18
C LEU A 106 -20.29 -2.63 -14.27
N SER A 107 -20.81 -1.57 -14.88
CA SER A 107 -22.23 -1.43 -15.18
C SER A 107 -22.69 -2.46 -16.23
N GLN A 108 -24.00 -2.63 -16.38
CA GLN A 108 -24.56 -3.50 -17.43
C GLN A 108 -24.18 -3.05 -18.84
N LYS A 109 -23.88 -1.76 -19.04
CA LYS A 109 -23.47 -1.19 -20.33
C LYS A 109 -21.96 -1.30 -20.57
N GLY A 110 -21.21 -1.88 -19.65
CA GLY A 110 -19.75 -1.98 -19.73
C GLY A 110 -19.02 -0.70 -19.29
N GLU A 111 -19.70 0.23 -18.62
CA GLU A 111 -19.08 1.44 -18.07
C GLU A 111 -18.46 1.12 -16.71
N VAL A 112 -17.24 1.61 -16.47
CA VAL A 112 -16.57 1.41 -15.18
C VAL A 112 -17.12 2.36 -14.14
N ILE A 113 -17.36 1.83 -12.93
CA ILE A 113 -17.87 2.57 -11.79
C ILE A 113 -16.78 2.61 -10.74
N CYS A 114 -16.41 3.81 -10.27
CA CYS A 114 -15.44 4.01 -9.20
C CYS A 114 -16.14 4.64 -8.00
N THR A 115 -16.29 3.88 -6.92
CA THR A 115 -17.04 4.29 -5.72
C THR A 115 -16.29 3.87 -4.45
N TYR A 116 -16.92 4.06 -3.29
CA TYR A 116 -16.49 3.48 -2.03
C TYR A 116 -17.69 2.86 -1.31
N ALA A 117 -17.42 1.97 -0.35
CA ALA A 117 -18.44 1.40 0.52
C ALA A 117 -17.91 1.25 1.96
N PRO A 118 -18.78 1.36 2.99
CA PRO A 118 -18.46 0.91 4.33
C PRO A 118 -18.03 -0.56 4.31
N CYS A 119 -17.03 -0.92 5.11
CA CYS A 119 -16.58 -2.30 5.22
C CYS A 119 -16.32 -2.71 6.66
N VAL A 120 -16.38 -4.02 6.90
CA VAL A 120 -16.01 -4.64 8.16
C VAL A 120 -15.10 -5.84 7.89
N ASN A 121 -14.02 -5.92 8.66
CA ASN A 121 -13.10 -7.05 8.63
C ASN A 121 -13.37 -7.92 9.87
N THR A 122 -13.76 -9.18 9.67
CA THR A 122 -14.13 -10.10 10.75
C THR A 122 -13.31 -11.39 10.68
N GLU A 123 -13.51 -12.29 11.63
CA GLU A 123 -12.99 -13.67 11.54
C GLU A 123 -13.61 -14.47 10.36
N PHE A 124 -14.78 -14.07 9.87
CA PHE A 124 -15.50 -14.71 8.75
C PHE A 124 -15.12 -14.16 7.37
N GLY A 125 -14.26 -13.14 7.33
CA GLY A 125 -13.86 -12.44 6.12
C GLY A 125 -14.22 -10.96 6.12
N THR A 126 -14.15 -10.35 4.95
CA THR A 126 -14.43 -8.93 4.74
C THR A 126 -15.78 -8.76 4.07
N PHE A 127 -16.56 -7.81 4.56
CA PHE A 127 -17.90 -7.51 4.06
C PHE A 127 -18.05 -6.02 3.79
N ILE A 128 -18.87 -5.67 2.81
CA ILE A 128 -19.34 -4.31 2.54
C ILE A 128 -20.84 -4.21 2.78
N TYR A 129 -21.33 -3.00 3.02
CA TYR A 129 -22.74 -2.72 3.25
C TYR A 129 -23.23 -1.60 2.34
N ILE A 130 -24.11 -1.92 1.40
CA ILE A 130 -24.49 -1.00 0.31
C ILE A 130 -26.00 -0.99 0.04
N SER A 131 -26.53 0.14 -0.42
CA SER A 131 -27.95 0.33 -0.77
C SER A 131 -28.23 0.02 -2.24
N GLU A 132 -29.41 -0.52 -2.54
CA GLU A 132 -29.96 -0.65 -3.90
C GLU A 132 -30.00 0.65 -4.70
N VAL A 133 -30.02 1.81 -4.02
CA VAL A 133 -30.06 3.14 -4.65
C VAL A 133 -28.72 3.51 -5.30
N SER A 134 -27.63 2.86 -4.88
CA SER A 134 -26.28 3.17 -5.39
C SER A 134 -26.02 2.51 -6.76
N GLU A 135 -25.28 3.21 -7.63
CA GLU A 135 -24.91 2.69 -8.95
C GLU A 135 -24.13 1.36 -8.85
N HIS A 136 -23.30 1.23 -7.80
CA HIS A 136 -22.51 0.02 -7.62
C HIS A 136 -23.35 -1.21 -7.25
N PHE A 137 -24.59 -1.06 -6.76
CA PHE A 137 -25.39 -2.23 -6.35
C PHE A 137 -25.73 -3.12 -7.55
N THR A 138 -26.33 -2.53 -8.59
CA THR A 138 -26.66 -3.26 -9.81
C THR A 138 -25.41 -3.83 -10.48
N SER A 139 -24.30 -3.09 -10.44
CA SER A 139 -23.02 -3.55 -10.99
C SER A 139 -22.50 -4.81 -10.30
N LEU A 140 -22.58 -4.88 -8.96
CA LEU A 140 -22.13 -6.02 -8.16
C LEU A 140 -23.07 -7.23 -8.32
N LYS A 141 -24.37 -6.99 -8.44
CA LYS A 141 -25.37 -8.04 -8.66
C LYS A 141 -25.21 -8.70 -10.03
N MET A 142 -24.91 -7.94 -11.07
CA MET A 142 -24.79 -8.44 -12.44
C MET A 142 -23.40 -8.97 -12.78
N ASN A 143 -22.34 -8.36 -12.22
CA ASN A 143 -20.94 -8.69 -12.51
C ASN A 143 -20.20 -9.08 -11.23
N SER A 144 -20.74 -10.02 -10.47
CA SER A 144 -20.28 -10.39 -9.13
C SER A 144 -18.86 -10.96 -9.07
N ASN A 145 -18.28 -11.34 -10.20
CA ASN A 145 -16.92 -11.89 -10.33
C ASN A 145 -15.93 -10.93 -11.02
N ASN A 146 -16.33 -9.69 -11.32
CA ASN A 146 -15.49 -8.70 -11.99
C ASN A 146 -15.43 -7.40 -11.19
N ILE A 147 -14.77 -7.49 -10.04
CA ILE A 147 -14.63 -6.39 -9.10
C ILE A 147 -13.16 -6.26 -8.73
N GLU A 148 -12.72 -5.02 -8.51
CA GLU A 148 -11.47 -4.76 -7.80
C GLU A 148 -11.74 -3.88 -6.60
N VAL A 149 -11.23 -4.29 -5.44
CA VAL A 149 -11.31 -3.49 -4.21
C VAL A 149 -9.97 -2.85 -3.92
N MET A 150 -9.98 -1.70 -3.25
CA MET A 150 -8.77 -1.01 -2.82
C MET A 150 -8.91 -0.44 -1.42
N PHE A 151 -8.02 -0.86 -0.53
CA PHE A 151 -7.72 -0.14 0.70
C PHE A 151 -6.64 0.88 0.38
N LEU A 152 -6.93 2.16 0.65
CA LEU A 152 -6.08 3.28 0.25
C LEU A 152 -5.86 4.17 1.46
N GLU A 153 -4.59 4.41 1.78
CA GLU A 153 -4.20 5.32 2.86
C GLU A 153 -4.77 6.73 2.65
N ASP A 154 -5.24 7.33 3.75
CA ASP A 154 -5.66 8.73 3.78
C ASP A 154 -4.52 9.62 3.29
N GLU A 155 -4.82 10.55 2.39
CA GLU A 155 -3.80 11.43 1.81
C GLU A 155 -3.06 12.26 2.86
N SER A 156 -3.74 12.66 3.94
CA SER A 156 -3.16 13.40 5.06
C SER A 156 -2.20 12.59 5.94
N LYS A 157 -2.28 11.25 5.88
CA LYS A 157 -1.41 10.33 6.62
C LYS A 157 -0.25 9.80 5.76
N ALA A 158 -0.42 9.80 4.45
CA ALA A 158 0.58 9.33 3.51
C ALA A 158 1.87 10.16 3.56
N ALA A 159 2.97 9.53 3.15
CA ALA A 159 4.27 10.19 3.06
C ALA A 159 4.25 11.37 2.07
N SER A 160 3.56 11.18 0.93
CA SER A 160 3.27 12.18 -0.08
C SER A 160 2.14 11.70 -0.98
N VAL A 161 1.60 12.61 -1.81
CA VAL A 161 0.51 12.30 -2.77
C VAL A 161 0.88 11.22 -3.78
N ILE A 162 2.17 11.07 -4.10
CA ILE A 162 2.67 10.04 -5.02
C ILE A 162 2.96 8.69 -4.33
N LEU A 163 2.86 8.64 -3.00
CA LEU A 163 3.17 7.45 -2.21
C LEU A 163 2.14 7.20 -1.09
N ARG A 164 0.90 7.02 -1.51
CA ARG A 164 -0.16 6.50 -0.64
C ARG A 164 -0.07 4.97 -0.59
N LYS A 165 0.11 4.42 0.62
CA LYS A 165 0.08 2.97 0.84
C LYS A 165 -1.26 2.42 0.35
N ARG A 166 -1.22 1.32 -0.41
CA ARG A 166 -2.43 0.76 -1.02
C ARG A 166 -2.36 -0.76 -1.14
N LEU A 167 -3.51 -1.38 -0.93
CA LEU A 167 -3.74 -2.81 -1.08
C LEU A 167 -4.93 -3.00 -2.00
N ARG A 168 -4.72 -3.71 -3.12
CA ARG A 168 -5.76 -4.00 -4.11
C ARG A 168 -5.97 -5.50 -4.23
N PHE A 169 -7.20 -5.93 -4.44
CA PHE A 169 -7.52 -7.32 -4.78
C PHE A 169 -8.51 -7.37 -5.94
N LYS A 170 -8.24 -8.26 -6.92
CA LYS A 170 -9.30 -8.80 -7.75
C LYS A 170 -10.23 -9.61 -6.87
N SER A 171 -11.53 -9.48 -7.05
CA SER A 171 -12.49 -10.07 -6.11
C SER A 171 -13.75 -10.54 -6.80
N ASN A 172 -14.39 -11.52 -6.17
CA ASN A 172 -15.79 -11.81 -6.39
C ASN A 172 -16.59 -11.53 -5.10
N VAL A 173 -17.90 -11.43 -5.23
CA VAL A 173 -18.79 -11.09 -4.13
C VAL A 173 -19.97 -12.04 -3.98
N GLU A 174 -20.44 -12.18 -2.74
CA GLU A 174 -21.57 -13.02 -2.35
C GLU A 174 -22.52 -12.20 -1.47
N PHE A 175 -23.81 -12.18 -1.80
CA PHE A 175 -24.83 -11.49 -1.02
C PHE A 175 -25.22 -12.31 0.20
N ILE A 176 -25.29 -11.67 1.36
CA ILE A 176 -25.64 -12.29 2.63
C ILE A 176 -27.05 -11.86 3.00
N GLU A 177 -27.96 -12.83 3.05
CA GLU A 177 -29.34 -12.63 3.48
C GLU A 177 -29.39 -12.22 4.95
N ARG A 178 -30.44 -11.46 5.30
CA ARG A 178 -30.69 -11.08 6.69
C ARG A 178 -31.02 -12.32 7.54
N GLY A 179 -30.52 -12.33 8.77
CA GLY A 179 -30.64 -13.43 9.72
C GLY A 179 -29.50 -13.40 10.73
N GLU A 180 -29.33 -14.48 11.50
CA GLU A 180 -28.36 -14.54 12.59
C GLU A 180 -26.92 -14.23 12.14
N PHE A 181 -26.51 -14.71 10.96
CA PHE A 181 -25.17 -14.46 10.44
C PHE A 181 -24.97 -12.99 10.04
N PHE A 182 -25.97 -12.39 9.36
CA PHE A 182 -25.97 -10.95 9.07
C PHE A 182 -25.80 -10.14 10.34
N ASP A 183 -26.60 -10.44 11.37
CA ASP A 183 -26.59 -9.70 12.63
C ASP A 183 -25.23 -9.82 13.32
N LYS A 184 -24.63 -11.01 13.34
CA LYS A 184 -23.29 -11.22 13.87
C LYS A 184 -22.22 -10.36 13.19
N ILE A 185 -22.26 -10.25 11.86
CA ILE A 185 -21.31 -9.41 11.12
C ILE A 185 -21.57 -7.92 11.37
N TYR A 186 -22.84 -7.52 11.44
CA TYR A 186 -23.21 -6.13 11.66
C TYR A 186 -22.88 -5.65 13.08
N ASP A 187 -23.03 -6.52 14.08
CA ASP A 187 -22.63 -6.24 15.46
C ASP A 187 -21.12 -5.96 15.54
N GLU A 188 -20.31 -6.72 14.80
CA GLU A 188 -18.87 -6.47 14.71
C GLU A 188 -18.55 -5.14 13.99
N PHE A 189 -19.33 -4.77 12.97
CA PHE A 189 -19.20 -3.47 12.30
C PHE A 189 -19.52 -2.31 13.25
N GLU A 190 -20.61 -2.41 14.02
CA GLU A 190 -20.95 -1.44 15.06
C GLU A 190 -19.87 -1.36 16.14
N ARG A 191 -19.31 -2.50 16.56
CA ARG A 191 -18.23 -2.55 17.55
C ARG A 191 -16.97 -1.84 17.07
N GLN A 192 -16.55 -2.06 15.82
CA GLN A 192 -15.35 -1.44 15.25
C GLN A 192 -15.50 0.06 15.03
N THR A 193 -16.69 0.51 14.67
CA THR A 193 -16.98 1.92 14.33
C THR A 193 -17.51 2.75 15.50
N GLY A 194 -17.93 2.11 16.59
CA GLY A 194 -18.63 2.73 17.71
C GLY A 194 -20.14 2.93 17.47
N GLY A 195 -20.68 2.55 16.31
CA GLY A 195 -22.12 2.51 16.01
C GLY A 195 -22.83 3.88 15.88
N GLY A 196 -22.09 4.98 15.92
CA GLY A 196 -22.61 6.34 15.71
C GLY A 196 -22.85 6.69 14.23
N GLY A 197 -23.19 7.96 13.95
CA GLY A 197 -23.16 8.50 12.58
C GLY A 197 -24.19 7.92 11.59
N GLY A 198 -25.28 7.33 12.09
CA GLY A 198 -26.33 6.73 11.25
C GLY A 198 -26.11 5.26 10.90
N ILE A 199 -25.04 4.61 11.39
CA ILE A 199 -24.77 3.18 11.19
C ILE A 199 -25.95 2.32 11.67
N LYS A 200 -26.43 2.55 12.89
CA LYS A 200 -27.62 1.86 13.44
C LYS A 200 -28.88 2.10 12.62
N THR A 201 -29.00 3.28 11.99
CA THR A 201 -30.16 3.62 11.16
C THR A 201 -30.15 2.85 9.85
N ILE A 202 -29.03 2.79 9.14
CA ILE A 202 -28.96 2.08 7.86
C ILE A 202 -29.07 0.56 8.05
N ARG A 203 -28.71 0.01 9.23
CA ARG A 203 -28.93 -1.41 9.57
C ARG A 203 -30.37 -1.85 9.37
N THR A 204 -31.35 -1.00 9.68
CA THR A 204 -32.78 -1.32 9.59
C THR A 204 -33.38 -1.11 8.20
N MET A 205 -32.62 -0.52 7.27
CA MET A 205 -33.08 -0.23 5.92
C MET A 205 -32.99 -1.50 5.05
N LEU A 206 -34.13 -1.95 4.53
CA LEU A 206 -34.23 -3.23 3.81
C LEU A 206 -33.61 -3.20 2.42
N ASP A 207 -33.44 -2.01 1.84
CA ASP A 207 -32.72 -1.79 0.58
C ASP A 207 -31.19 -1.85 0.77
N PHE A 208 -30.68 -2.02 2.00
CA PHE A 208 -29.26 -2.24 2.25
C PHE A 208 -28.93 -3.72 2.41
N HIS A 209 -27.86 -4.13 1.74
CA HIS A 209 -27.39 -5.50 1.62
C HIS A 209 -25.98 -5.65 2.17
N LEU A 210 -25.75 -6.70 2.95
CA LEU A 210 -24.43 -7.13 3.37
C LEU A 210 -23.86 -8.05 2.29
N ILE A 211 -22.62 -7.77 1.88
CA ILE A 211 -22.00 -8.48 0.77
C ILE A 211 -20.60 -8.90 1.19
N LYS A 212 -20.33 -10.20 1.15
CA LYS A 212 -19.00 -10.76 1.41
C LYS A 212 -18.10 -10.54 0.21
N ILE A 213 -16.87 -10.12 0.45
CA ILE A 213 -15.81 -10.05 -0.56
C ILE A 213 -14.91 -11.26 -0.43
N ASN A 214 -14.76 -12.02 -1.52
CA ASN A 214 -13.79 -13.08 -1.62
C ASN A 214 -12.60 -12.57 -2.44
N PHE A 215 -11.46 -12.40 -1.77
CA PHE A 215 -10.23 -11.91 -2.40
C PHE A 215 -9.58 -13.00 -3.26
N GLY A 216 -9.26 -12.64 -4.51
CA GLY A 216 -8.37 -13.39 -5.38
C GLY A 216 -6.97 -12.80 -5.35
N LYS A 217 -6.34 -12.66 -6.51
CA LYS A 217 -5.00 -12.05 -6.63
C LYS A 217 -4.98 -10.60 -6.17
N GLY A 218 -3.92 -10.22 -5.48
CA GLY A 218 -3.74 -8.90 -4.90
C GLY A 218 -2.41 -8.23 -5.20
N ARG A 219 -2.34 -6.95 -4.83
CA ARG A 219 -1.17 -6.09 -4.96
C ARG A 219 -1.07 -5.18 -3.75
N PHE A 220 0.04 -5.26 -3.03
CA PHE A 220 0.37 -4.35 -1.92
C PHE A 220 1.52 -3.43 -2.30
N VAL A 221 1.36 -2.12 -2.11
CA VAL A 221 2.41 -1.13 -2.30
C VAL A 221 2.54 -0.32 -1.03
N LYS A 222 3.71 -0.39 -0.38
CA LYS A 222 4.00 0.31 0.88
C LYS A 222 5.10 1.37 0.80
N GLY A 223 5.80 1.46 -0.33
CA GLY A 223 6.94 2.34 -0.50
C GLY A 223 7.54 2.26 -1.90
N PHE A 224 8.51 3.13 -2.19
CA PHE A 224 9.24 3.10 -3.46
C PHE A 224 10.01 1.79 -3.63
N GLY A 225 9.79 1.11 -4.76
CA GLY A 225 10.36 -0.23 -5.00
C GLY A 225 9.89 -1.30 -4.00
N GLN A 226 8.77 -1.07 -3.31
CA GLN A 226 8.18 -2.00 -2.34
C GLN A 226 6.75 -2.34 -2.77
N ALA A 227 6.67 -3.05 -3.90
CA ALA A 227 5.43 -3.57 -4.47
C ALA A 227 5.47 -5.10 -4.46
N TYR A 228 4.39 -5.70 -3.97
CA TYR A 228 4.28 -7.13 -3.73
C TYR A 228 2.99 -7.67 -4.37
N ASP A 229 3.11 -8.71 -5.18
CA ASP A 229 1.98 -9.49 -5.66
C ASP A 229 1.56 -10.49 -4.58
N ILE A 230 0.25 -10.66 -4.41
CA ILE A 230 -0.37 -11.63 -3.51
C ILE A 230 -1.12 -12.63 -4.40
N GLU A 231 -0.73 -13.90 -4.35
CA GLU A 231 -1.40 -14.97 -5.10
C GLU A 231 -2.62 -15.49 -4.32
N GLU A 232 -3.48 -16.25 -4.99
CA GLU A 232 -4.74 -16.77 -4.38
C GLU A 232 -4.50 -17.72 -3.20
N ASN A 233 -3.37 -18.44 -3.19
CA ASN A 233 -2.96 -19.28 -2.07
C ASN A 233 -2.34 -18.48 -0.90
N GLY A 234 -2.26 -17.16 -1.03
CA GLY A 234 -1.67 -16.26 -0.04
C GLY A 234 -0.15 -16.14 -0.12
N ASP A 235 0.49 -16.70 -1.14
CA ASP A 235 1.92 -16.50 -1.40
C ASP A 235 2.19 -15.06 -1.82
N ILE A 236 3.31 -14.53 -1.37
CA ILE A 236 3.72 -13.15 -1.64
C ILE A 236 4.97 -13.17 -2.51
N LYS A 237 4.99 -12.34 -3.55
CA LYS A 237 6.15 -12.17 -4.45
C LYS A 237 6.51 -10.70 -4.56
N HIS A 238 7.79 -10.38 -4.37
CA HIS A 238 8.28 -9.03 -4.61
C HIS A 238 8.47 -8.79 -6.12
N ILE A 239 7.92 -7.69 -6.65
CA ILE A 239 7.86 -7.47 -8.11
C ILE A 239 9.22 -7.11 -8.71
N THR A 240 10.11 -6.50 -7.93
CA THR A 240 11.35 -5.92 -8.45
C THR A 240 12.58 -6.78 -8.15
N MET A 241 12.46 -8.12 -8.18
CA MET A 241 13.65 -8.99 -8.06
C MET A 241 14.69 -8.76 -9.19
N GLY A 242 14.34 -7.99 -10.23
CA GLY A 242 15.25 -7.54 -11.31
C GLY A 242 15.79 -6.10 -11.19
N GLY A 243 15.56 -5.39 -10.08
CA GLY A 243 15.99 -4.00 -9.88
C GLY A 243 14.92 -2.95 -10.26
N ASN A 244 15.33 -1.67 -10.37
CA ASN A 244 14.41 -0.57 -10.67
C ASN A 244 13.80 -0.71 -12.08
N PRO A 245 12.47 -0.85 -12.24
CA PRO A 245 11.83 -0.99 -13.55
C PRO A 245 11.68 0.34 -14.30
N HIS A 246 11.95 1.47 -13.65
CA HIS A 246 11.81 2.79 -14.26
C HIS A 246 13.01 3.14 -15.15
N LYS A 247 12.75 3.81 -16.27
CA LYS A 247 13.78 4.34 -17.17
C LYS A 247 14.08 5.78 -16.80
N PHE A 248 15.36 6.12 -16.68
CA PHE A 248 15.81 7.48 -16.43
C PHE A 248 16.44 8.04 -17.72
N PRO A 249 16.06 9.26 -18.15
CA PRO A 249 16.80 9.93 -19.21
C PRO A 249 18.25 10.16 -18.76
N HIS A 250 19.19 10.02 -19.69
CA HIS A 250 20.65 10.24 -19.50
C HIS A 250 21.46 9.19 -18.74
N LYS A 251 20.91 8.00 -18.46
CA LYS A 251 21.73 6.81 -18.16
C LYS A 251 21.96 6.04 -19.47
N LYS A 252 23.18 6.11 -20.01
CA LYS A 252 23.61 5.24 -21.11
C LYS A 252 23.91 3.84 -20.59
#